data_AF-A0A086PAT6-F1
#
_entry.id   AF-A0A086PAT6-F1
#
_cell.length_a   1.000
_cell.length_b   1.000
_cell.length_c   1.000
_cell.angle_alpha   90.00
_cell.angle_beta   90.00
_cell.angle_gamma   90.00
#
_symmetry.space_group_name_H-M   'P 1'
#
loop_
_entity.id
_entity.type
_entity.pdbx_description
1 polymer ?
#
loop_
_entity_poly.entity_id
_entity_poly.type
_entity_poly.pdbx_seq_one_letter_code
_entity_poly.pdbx_strand_id
1 'polypeptide(L)'
;MRFLAPILPLAAFLATPALADGQPAERPGHYYLRGVMETGSELLLHPDGRFQWYLVYGALDLFAEGRWQEKDGAVLLTSEKTKDVPQPGFETLTLTVKDSALIPPDGRGAYVRPSDVKD
;
A
#
# COMPACT_ATOMS: atom_id res chain seq x y z
N MET A 1 -10.15 -53.18 44.59
CA MET A 1 -10.33 -51.72 44.40
C MET A 1 -10.21 -51.41 42.93
N ARG A 2 -11.26 -50.88 42.29
CA ARG A 2 -11.29 -50.59 40.86
C ARG A 2 -11.55 -49.10 40.72
N PHE A 3 -10.53 -48.37 40.27
CA PHE A 3 -10.50 -46.91 40.24
C PHE A 3 -11.44 -46.36 39.17
N LEU A 4 -12.28 -45.40 39.57
CA LEU A 4 -13.17 -44.62 38.72
C LEU A 4 -12.34 -43.45 38.14
N ALA A 5 -12.17 -43.36 36.83
CA ALA A 5 -11.52 -42.23 36.17
C ALA A 5 -12.57 -41.15 35.83
N PRO A 6 -12.36 -39.86 36.16
CA PRO A 6 -13.26 -38.79 35.76
C PRO A 6 -12.92 -38.30 34.34
N ILE A 7 -13.96 -38.16 33.51
CA ILE A 7 -13.90 -37.50 32.20
C ILE A 7 -13.98 -35.99 32.43
N LEU A 8 -12.94 -35.25 32.05
CA LEU A 8 -12.98 -33.78 31.98
C LEU A 8 -13.83 -33.34 30.76
N PRO A 9 -14.78 -32.39 30.89
CA PRO A 9 -15.43 -31.81 29.74
C PRO A 9 -14.51 -30.75 29.11
N LEU A 10 -14.22 -30.93 27.82
CA LEU A 10 -13.53 -29.95 26.98
C LEU A 10 -14.51 -28.81 26.67
N ALA A 11 -14.37 -27.68 27.36
CA ALA A 11 -15.13 -26.47 27.05
C ALA A 11 -14.62 -25.88 25.72
N ALA A 12 -15.43 -25.97 24.67
CA ALA A 12 -15.17 -25.37 23.38
C ALA A 12 -15.23 -23.84 23.48
N PHE A 13 -14.11 -23.18 23.19
CA PHE A 13 -14.07 -21.73 22.97
C PHE A 13 -14.80 -21.43 21.65
N LEU A 14 -15.98 -20.83 21.73
CA LEU A 14 -16.63 -20.21 20.58
C LEU A 14 -15.89 -18.90 20.28
N ALA A 15 -14.94 -18.95 19.35
CA ALA A 15 -14.38 -17.74 18.76
C ALA A 15 -15.47 -17.07 17.92
N THR A 16 -15.96 -15.91 18.36
CA THR A 16 -16.81 -15.04 17.57
C THR A 16 -16.01 -14.63 16.32
N PRO A 17 -16.46 -14.92 15.09
CA PRO A 17 -15.86 -14.32 13.93
C PRO A 17 -16.13 -12.82 14.03
N ALA A 18 -15.07 -12.03 14.19
CA ALA A 18 -15.15 -10.62 13.89
C ALA A 18 -15.63 -10.53 12.43
N LEU A 19 -16.80 -9.93 12.23
CA LEU A 19 -17.26 -9.52 10.92
C LEU A 19 -16.16 -8.66 10.33
N ALA A 20 -15.44 -9.20 9.35
CA ALA A 20 -14.61 -8.42 8.47
C ALA A 20 -15.56 -7.54 7.66
N ASP A 21 -15.83 -6.34 8.17
CA ASP A 21 -16.36 -5.24 7.36
C ASP A 21 -15.49 -5.16 6.10
N GLY A 22 -16.16 -5.19 4.94
CA GLY A 22 -15.58 -5.47 3.63
C GLY A 22 -14.18 -4.92 3.48
N GLN A 23 -13.19 -5.83 3.40
CA GLN A 23 -11.81 -5.44 3.16
C GLN A 23 -11.80 -4.53 1.93
N PRO A 24 -11.38 -3.26 2.08
CA PRO A 24 -11.01 -2.46 0.94
C PRO A 24 -10.05 -3.29 0.09
N ALA A 25 -10.14 -3.19 -1.24
CA ALA A 25 -9.16 -3.81 -2.12
C ALA A 25 -7.77 -3.57 -1.54
N GLU A 26 -7.02 -4.65 -1.27
CA GLU A 26 -5.78 -4.57 -0.51
C GLU A 26 -4.83 -3.59 -1.22
N ARG A 27 -4.71 -2.37 -0.66
CA ARG A 27 -3.94 -1.25 -1.21
C ARG A 27 -2.43 -1.47 -1.11
N PRO A 28 -1.88 -2.12 -0.08
CA PRO A 28 -0.47 -2.48 -0.06
C PRO A 28 -0.06 -3.22 -1.35
N GLY A 29 1.13 -2.91 -1.84
CA GLY A 29 1.62 -3.48 -3.10
C GLY A 29 2.64 -2.60 -3.79
N HIS A 30 3.23 -3.17 -4.84
CA HIS A 30 4.20 -2.50 -5.69
C HIS A 30 3.53 -2.05 -6.99
N TYR A 31 3.60 -0.76 -7.28
CA TYR A 31 2.96 -0.13 -8.42
C TYR A 31 4.01 0.50 -9.35
N TYR A 32 3.77 0.42 -10.64
CA TYR A 32 4.64 0.96 -11.68
C TYR A 32 3.88 2.03 -12.45
N LEU A 33 4.50 3.19 -12.66
CA LEU A 33 3.94 4.24 -13.50
C LEU A 33 3.89 3.76 -14.96
N ARG A 34 2.72 3.84 -15.57
CA ARG A 34 2.47 3.51 -16.98
C ARG A 34 1.88 4.70 -17.71
N GLY A 35 2.05 4.74 -19.04
CA GLY A 35 1.43 5.76 -19.89
C GLY A 35 2.14 7.11 -19.91
N VAL A 36 3.37 7.19 -19.38
CA VAL A 36 4.22 8.39 -19.46
C VAL A 36 5.50 8.00 -20.20
N MET A 37 5.81 8.71 -21.30
CA MET A 37 7.04 8.47 -22.05
C MET A 37 8.25 9.05 -21.31
N GLU A 38 9.40 8.38 -21.42
CA GLU A 38 10.70 8.83 -20.89
C GLU A 38 10.76 9.07 -19.37
N THR A 39 9.69 8.70 -18.65
CA THR A 39 9.60 8.75 -17.20
C THR A 39 9.38 7.34 -16.66
N GLY A 40 10.28 6.90 -15.79
CA GLY A 40 10.11 5.71 -14.97
C GLY A 40 9.75 6.12 -13.55
N SER A 41 8.84 5.40 -12.90
CA SER A 41 8.57 5.60 -11.47
C SER A 41 7.91 4.37 -10.89
N GLU A 42 8.25 4.05 -9.65
CA GLU A 42 7.58 3.02 -8.87
C GLU A 42 7.16 3.56 -7.50
N LEU A 43 6.13 2.92 -6.96
CA LEU A 43 5.57 3.19 -5.65
C LEU A 43 5.34 1.88 -4.92
N LEU A 44 5.96 1.71 -3.77
CA LEU A 44 5.70 0.61 -2.85
C LEU A 44 4.89 1.14 -1.67
N LEU A 45 3.68 0.61 -1.49
CA LEU A 45 2.86 0.84 -0.31
C LEU A 45 2.96 -0.38 0.62
N HIS A 46 3.50 -0.18 1.81
CA HIS A 46 3.60 -1.22 2.83
C HIS A 46 2.32 -1.32 3.67
N PRO A 47 1.97 -2.51 4.19
CA PRO A 47 0.78 -2.71 5.02
C PRO A 47 0.82 -1.98 6.37
N ASP A 48 2.00 -1.55 6.82
CA ASP A 48 2.20 -0.79 8.07
C ASP A 48 2.00 0.73 7.91
N GLY A 49 1.60 1.18 6.71
CA GLY A 49 1.41 2.59 6.39
C GLY A 49 2.70 3.32 5.98
N ARG A 50 3.80 2.60 5.70
CA ARG A 50 5.02 3.19 5.11
C ARG A 50 4.97 3.15 3.58
N PHE A 51 5.60 4.11 2.91
CA PHE A 51 5.80 4.04 1.46
C PHE A 51 7.26 4.27 1.08
N GLN A 52 7.61 3.76 -0.10
CA GLN A 52 8.81 4.12 -0.84
C GLN A 52 8.40 4.51 -2.25
N TRP A 53 9.03 5.55 -2.78
CA TRP A 53 8.76 6.06 -4.12
C TRP A 53 10.06 6.51 -4.77
N TYR A 54 10.17 6.24 -6.07
CA TYR A 54 11.25 6.80 -6.87
C TYR A 54 10.72 7.26 -8.23
N LEU A 55 11.40 8.23 -8.84
CA LEU A 55 11.15 8.68 -10.20
C LEU A 55 12.47 8.97 -10.91
N VAL A 56 12.54 8.53 -12.16
CA VAL A 56 13.64 8.79 -13.06
C VAL A 56 13.08 9.51 -14.29
N TYR A 57 13.70 10.64 -14.63
CA TYR A 57 13.41 11.38 -15.85
C TYR A 57 14.71 11.95 -16.45
N GLY A 58 15.17 11.37 -17.56
CA GLY A 58 16.48 11.70 -18.13
C GLY A 58 17.60 11.46 -17.12
N ALA A 59 18.27 12.53 -16.68
CA ALA A 59 19.33 12.49 -15.67
C ALA A 59 18.86 12.90 -14.26
N LEU A 60 17.55 13.11 -14.06
CA LEU A 60 16.97 13.45 -12.78
C LEU A 60 16.47 12.18 -12.09
N ASP A 61 17.00 11.92 -10.89
CA ASP A 61 16.54 10.87 -9.98
C ASP A 61 15.97 11.51 -8.71
N LEU A 62 14.71 11.20 -8.41
CA LEU A 62 14.03 11.66 -7.19
C LEU A 62 13.60 10.47 -6.35
N PHE A 63 13.69 10.64 -5.03
CA PHE A 63 13.30 9.63 -4.05
C PHE A 63 12.40 10.27 -3.00
N ALA A 64 11.44 9.50 -2.49
CA ALA A 64 10.65 9.88 -1.33
C ALA A 64 10.27 8.64 -0.53
N GLU A 65 10.25 8.78 0.78
CA GLU A 65 9.72 7.77 1.69
C GLU A 65 9.00 8.45 2.85
N GLY A 66 8.11 7.72 3.51
CA GLY A 66 7.34 8.28 4.62
C GLY A 66 6.09 7.49 4.91
N ARG A 67 4.99 8.20 5.19
CA ARG A 67 3.70 7.60 5.56
C ARG A 67 2.67 7.74 4.46
N TRP A 68 1.83 6.74 4.31
CA TRP A 68 0.66 6.82 3.44
C TRP A 68 -0.63 6.52 4.19
N GLN A 69 -1.71 7.08 3.67
CA GLN A 69 -3.07 6.81 4.13
C GLN A 69 -4.03 6.91 2.95
N GLU A 70 -5.06 6.05 2.96
CA GLU A 70 -6.16 6.15 2.02
C GLU A 70 -7.35 6.85 2.68
N LYS A 71 -7.88 7.89 2.03
CA LYS A 71 -9.03 8.63 2.51
C LYS A 71 -9.75 9.31 1.34
N ASP A 72 -11.08 9.34 1.39
CA ASP A 72 -11.91 10.13 0.46
C ASP A 72 -11.63 9.83 -1.03
N GLY A 73 -11.37 8.56 -1.38
CA GLY A 73 -11.06 8.14 -2.75
C GLY A 73 -9.66 8.53 -3.24
N ALA A 74 -8.73 8.82 -2.32
CA ALA A 74 -7.35 9.15 -2.64
C ALA A 74 -6.36 8.45 -1.70
N VAL A 75 -5.15 8.22 -2.19
CA VAL A 75 -3.98 7.85 -1.40
C VAL A 75 -3.13 9.10 -1.19
N LEU A 76 -2.97 9.52 0.06
CA LEU A 76 -2.09 10.62 0.43
C LEU A 76 -0.75 10.05 0.89
N LEU A 77 0.34 10.48 0.25
CA LEU A 77 1.71 10.21 0.66
C LEU A 77 2.27 11.47 1.33
N THR A 78 2.86 11.30 2.51
CA THR A 78 3.52 12.37 3.26
C THR A 78 4.96 11.96 3.52
N SER A 79 5.90 12.69 2.91
CA SER A 79 7.33 12.37 2.99
C SER A 79 7.90 12.71 4.35
N GLU A 80 8.84 11.90 4.79
CA GLU A 80 9.66 12.12 5.98
C GLU A 80 11.11 12.29 5.55
N LYS A 81 11.83 13.23 6.17
CA LYS A 81 13.28 13.32 5.97
C LYS A 81 13.95 12.21 6.77
N THR A 82 14.75 11.40 6.11
CA THR A 82 15.48 10.31 6.74
C THR A 82 16.97 10.40 6.44
N LYS A 83 17.76 9.49 7.01
CA LYS A 83 19.20 9.39 6.70
C LYS A 83 19.45 9.05 5.23
N ASP A 84 18.57 8.25 4.63
CA ASP A 84 18.71 7.73 3.27
C ASP A 84 18.10 8.69 2.25
N VAL A 85 17.03 9.40 2.64
CA VAL A 85 16.36 10.42 1.82
C VAL A 85 16.29 11.74 2.61
N PRO A 86 17.40 12.49 2.72
CA PRO A 86 17.42 13.75 3.48
C PRO A 86 16.67 14.88 2.75
N GLN A 87 16.49 14.76 1.44
CA GLN A 87 15.78 15.70 0.58
C GLN A 87 14.76 14.94 -0.29
N PRO A 88 13.54 14.71 0.22
CA PRO A 88 12.49 14.04 -0.54
C PRO A 88 12.11 14.82 -1.80
N GLY A 89 11.77 14.09 -2.88
CA GLY A 89 11.35 14.69 -4.16
C GLY A 89 10.02 15.44 -4.10
N PHE A 90 9.25 15.25 -3.03
CA PHE A 90 8.03 16.00 -2.71
C PHE A 90 7.79 15.99 -1.19
N GLU A 91 7.02 16.94 -0.66
CA GLU A 91 6.55 16.91 0.74
C GLU A 91 5.27 16.08 0.89
N THR A 92 4.29 16.33 0.01
CA THR A 92 3.06 15.54 -0.08
C THR A 92 2.74 15.20 -1.53
N LEU A 93 2.18 14.02 -1.77
CA LEU A 93 1.68 13.59 -3.08
C LEU A 93 0.33 12.90 -2.90
N THR A 94 -0.70 13.44 -3.57
CA THR A 94 -2.05 12.87 -3.53
C THR A 94 -2.32 12.10 -4.82
N LEU A 95 -2.65 10.83 -4.72
CA LEU A 95 -2.99 9.99 -5.86
C LEU A 95 -4.49 9.68 -5.84
N THR A 96 -5.20 10.02 -6.91
CA THR A 96 -6.62 9.70 -7.02
C THR A 96 -6.79 8.21 -7.28
N VAL A 97 -7.65 7.56 -6.51
CA VAL A 97 -8.00 6.16 -6.71
C VAL A 97 -8.99 6.06 -7.87
N LYS A 98 -8.65 5.26 -8.88
CA LYS A 98 -9.54 4.88 -9.97
C LYS A 98 -9.46 3.36 -10.16
N ASP A 99 -10.50 2.66 -9.70
CA ASP A 99 -10.47 1.20 -9.58
C ASP A 99 -9.26 0.74 -8.73
N SER A 100 -8.38 -0.10 -9.28
CA SER A 100 -7.13 -0.49 -8.61
C SER A 100 -5.94 0.45 -8.92
N ALA A 101 -6.10 1.38 -9.85
CA ALA A 101 -5.04 2.30 -10.26
C ALA A 101 -4.96 3.54 -9.36
N LEU A 102 -3.75 4.11 -9.25
CA LEU A 102 -3.49 5.37 -8.56
C LEU A 102 -3.04 6.42 -9.58
N ILE A 103 -3.81 7.49 -9.72
CA ILE A 103 -3.60 8.52 -10.74
C ILE A 103 -2.84 9.70 -10.14
N PRO A 104 -1.70 10.13 -10.71
CA PRO A 104 -0.98 11.31 -10.23
C PRO A 104 -1.79 12.61 -10.35
N PRO A 105 -1.45 13.68 -9.58
CA PRO A 105 -2.16 14.97 -9.64
C PRO A 105 -2.15 15.64 -11.01
N ASP A 106 -1.10 15.41 -11.81
CA ASP A 106 -1.00 15.96 -13.16
C ASP A 106 -1.87 15.21 -14.19
N GLY A 107 -2.54 14.13 -13.75
CA GLY A 107 -3.41 13.30 -14.57
C GLY A 107 -2.67 12.45 -15.62
N ARG A 108 -1.34 12.43 -15.61
CA ARG A 108 -0.55 11.71 -16.61
C ARG A 108 -0.20 10.31 -16.13
N GLY A 109 -0.61 9.34 -16.92
CA GLY A 109 -0.36 7.95 -16.62
C GLY A 109 -1.12 7.43 -15.40
N ALA A 110 -0.72 6.26 -14.94
CA ALA A 110 -1.30 5.61 -13.78
C ALA A 110 -0.27 4.68 -13.14
N TYR A 111 -0.20 4.68 -11.82
CA TYR A 111 0.47 3.64 -11.06
C TYR A 111 -0.44 2.41 -11.01
N VAL A 112 0.04 1.31 -11.57
CA VAL A 112 -0.71 0.04 -11.65
C VAL A 112 0.14 -1.10 -11.09
N ARG A 113 -0.50 -2.09 -10.47
CA ARG A 113 0.19 -3.31 -10.05
C ARG A 113 0.45 -4.21 -11.26
N PRO A 114 1.56 -4.96 -11.29
CA PRO A 114 1.82 -5.93 -12.36
C PRO A 114 0.68 -6.95 -12.53
N SER A 115 0.04 -7.37 -11.43
CA SER A 115 -1.11 -8.29 -11.44
C SER A 115 -2.36 -7.76 -12.13
N ASP A 116 -2.46 -6.43 -12.28
CA ASP A 116 -3.67 -5.76 -12.75
C ASP A 116 -3.58 -5.43 -14.25
N VAL A 117 -2.40 -5.64 -14.86
CA VAL A 117 -2.19 -5.51 -16.30
C VAL A 117 -2.64 -6.80 -16.96
N LYS A 118 -3.67 -6.72 -17.81
CA LYS A 118 -4.02 -7.83 -18.71
C LYS A 118 -3.09 -7.77 -19.92
N ASP A 119 -2.46 -8.90 -20.24
CA ASP A 119 -1.67 -9.10 -21.46
C ASP A 119 -2.50 -8.87 -22.75
#